data_AF-A0A9D5FL61-F1
#
_entry.id   AF-A0A9D5FL61-F1
#
_cell.length_a   1.000
_cell.length_b   1.000
_cell.length_c   1.000
_cell.angle_alpha   90.00
_cell.angle_beta   90.00
_cell.angle_gamma   90.00
#
_symmetry.space_group_name_H-M   'P 1'
#
loop_
_entity.id
_entity.type
_entity.pdbx_description
1 polymer ?
#
loop_
_entity_poly.entity_id
_entity_poly.type
_entity_poly.pdbx_seq_one_letter_code
_entity_poly.pdbx_strand_id
1 'polypeptide(L)'
;MSQETQKWTSFDVVKGMLANLAVSDIPASIPRLHTALCQLQKQQAFARLLADYVFEDRSHFPFSRDFQTDLVNLEQSGHLSTSNPDFITYSIRQKLKTTFENYGKPLFTAEEGNLLKQMADEFEKALDLEPVSA
;
A
#
# COMPACT_ATOMS: atom_id res chain seq x y z
N MET A 1 -8.40 28.22 -11.27
CA MET A 1 -8.37 26.75 -11.12
C MET A 1 -8.63 26.46 -9.66
N SER A 2 -9.80 25.90 -9.34
CA SER A 2 -10.13 25.53 -7.95
C SER A 2 -9.16 24.44 -7.52
N GLN A 3 -8.40 24.67 -6.46
CA GLN A 3 -7.65 23.59 -5.81
C GLN A 3 -8.70 22.61 -5.29
N GLU A 4 -8.82 21.44 -5.90
CA GLU A 4 -9.58 20.35 -5.30
C GLU A 4 -8.91 20.03 -3.97
N THR A 5 -9.62 20.30 -2.87
CA THR A 5 -9.15 20.00 -1.52
C THR A 5 -8.97 18.48 -1.42
N GLN A 6 -7.73 18.05 -1.23
CA GLN A 6 -7.40 16.66 -0.96
C GLN A 6 -8.20 16.15 0.25
N LYS A 7 -8.95 15.06 0.06
CA LYS A 7 -9.82 14.47 1.09
C LYS A 7 -9.21 13.25 1.79
N TRP A 8 -8.12 12.73 1.24
CA TRP A 8 -7.45 11.50 1.67
C TRP A 8 -6.10 11.81 2.34
N THR A 9 -5.65 10.88 3.18
CA THR A 9 -4.31 10.87 3.80
C THR A 9 -3.41 9.84 3.12
N SER A 10 -2.09 9.89 3.35
CA SER A 10 -1.16 8.84 2.92
C SER A 10 -1.56 7.44 3.42
N PHE A 11 -2.10 7.34 4.62
CA PHE A 11 -2.63 6.08 5.15
C PHE A 11 -3.82 5.54 4.32
N ASP A 12 -4.69 6.42 3.82
CA ASP A 12 -5.79 6.03 2.93
C ASP A 12 -5.25 5.57 1.56
N VAL A 13 -4.15 6.16 1.08
CA VAL A 13 -3.46 5.72 -0.13
C VAL A 13 -2.93 4.30 0.02
N VAL A 14 -2.22 4.00 1.11
CA VAL A 14 -1.71 2.63 1.36
C VAL A 14 -2.85 1.63 1.52
N LYS A 15 -3.94 1.98 2.22
CA LYS A 15 -5.14 1.14 2.27
C LYS A 15 -5.71 0.88 0.89
N GLY A 16 -5.83 1.92 0.07
CA GLY A 16 -6.35 1.81 -1.29
C GLY A 16 -5.47 0.93 -2.16
N MET A 17 -4.17 1.12 -2.12
CA MET A 17 -3.20 0.27 -2.83
C MET A 17 -3.37 -1.20 -2.43
N LEU A 18 -3.28 -1.50 -1.13
CA LEU A 18 -3.36 -2.88 -0.63
C LEU A 18 -4.73 -3.52 -0.84
N ALA A 19 -5.81 -2.74 -0.83
CA ALA A 19 -7.16 -3.24 -1.13
C ALA A 19 -7.34 -3.64 -2.60
N ASN A 20 -6.59 -3.03 -3.52
CA ASN A 20 -6.65 -3.30 -4.96
C ASN A 20 -5.67 -4.41 -5.42
N LEU A 21 -4.86 -4.97 -4.52
CA LEU A 21 -4.03 -6.13 -4.85
C LEU A 21 -4.87 -7.31 -5.31
N ALA A 22 -4.43 -7.95 -6.39
CA ALA A 22 -4.97 -9.18 -6.94
C ALA A 22 -4.64 -10.37 -6.04
N VAL A 23 -3.49 -10.34 -5.36
CA VAL A 23 -3.10 -11.37 -4.40
C VAL A 23 -3.76 -11.20 -3.02
N SER A 24 -3.89 -12.31 -2.28
CA SER A 24 -4.36 -12.31 -0.89
C SER A 24 -3.23 -12.19 0.12
N ASP A 25 -1.98 -12.46 -0.29
CA ASP A 25 -0.84 -12.55 0.60
C ASP A 25 0.37 -11.84 0.00
N ILE A 26 1.07 -11.08 0.83
CA ILE A 26 2.31 -10.36 0.46
C ILE A 26 3.42 -10.72 1.46
N PRO A 27 4.71 -10.61 1.09
CA PRO A 27 5.80 -10.81 2.04
C PRO A 27 5.72 -9.80 3.20
N ALA A 28 5.96 -10.27 4.43
CA ALA A 28 6.09 -9.42 5.62
C ALA A 28 7.51 -8.84 5.79
N SER A 29 8.38 -9.06 4.80
CA SER A 29 9.76 -8.58 4.81
C SER A 29 9.81 -7.05 4.71
N ILE A 30 10.19 -6.40 5.81
CA ILE A 30 10.36 -4.94 5.89
C ILE A 30 11.26 -4.43 4.74
N PRO A 31 12.46 -4.98 4.48
CA PRO A 31 13.29 -4.52 3.37
C PRO A 31 12.57 -4.56 2.02
N ARG A 32 11.83 -5.64 1.72
CA ARG A 32 11.11 -5.78 0.44
C ARG A 32 9.98 -4.78 0.32
N LEU A 33 9.13 -4.68 1.34
CA LEU A 33 7.97 -3.77 1.34
C LEU A 33 8.39 -2.31 1.17
N HIS A 34 9.40 -1.87 1.92
CA HIS A 34 9.86 -0.48 1.84
C HIS A 34 10.62 -0.18 0.55
N THR A 35 11.39 -1.15 0.03
CA THR A 35 12.05 -1.00 -1.28
C THR A 35 11.02 -0.85 -2.39
N ALA A 36 9.99 -1.71 -2.41
CA ALA A 36 8.91 -1.62 -3.39
C ALA A 36 8.19 -0.27 -3.32
N LEU A 37 7.81 0.19 -2.11
CA LEU A 37 7.14 1.50 -1.98
C LEU A 37 8.03 2.68 -2.38
N CYS A 38 9.34 2.62 -2.06
CA CYS A 38 10.31 3.64 -2.46
C CYS A 38 10.49 3.68 -3.99
N GLN A 39 10.46 2.52 -4.67
CA GLN A 39 10.48 2.46 -6.13
C GLN A 39 9.24 3.11 -6.73
N LEU A 40 8.05 2.84 -6.19
CA LEU A 40 6.81 3.47 -6.63
C LEU A 40 6.83 4.99 -6.43
N GLN A 41 7.31 5.47 -5.29
CA GLN A 41 7.39 6.91 -5.01
C GLN A 41 8.24 7.66 -6.06
N LYS A 42 9.29 7.03 -6.58
CA LYS A 42 10.16 7.61 -7.62
C LYS A 42 9.47 7.70 -8.98
N GLN A 43 8.36 7.00 -9.20
CA GLN A 43 7.58 7.09 -10.42
C GLN A 43 6.73 8.37 -10.40
N GLN A 44 6.84 9.19 -11.45
CA GLN A 44 6.14 10.48 -11.53
C GLN A 44 4.61 10.34 -11.36
N ALA A 45 4.04 9.23 -11.82
CA ALA A 45 2.61 8.95 -11.71
C ALA A 45 2.13 8.81 -10.25
N PHE A 46 2.98 8.31 -9.35
CA PHE A 46 2.61 8.01 -7.95
C PHE A 46 3.22 8.98 -6.94
N ALA A 47 4.18 9.81 -7.36
CA ALA A 47 4.93 10.72 -6.49
C ALA A 47 4.01 11.60 -5.62
N ARG A 48 2.89 12.09 -6.16
CA ARG A 48 1.93 12.89 -5.39
C ARG A 48 1.22 12.08 -4.29
N LEU A 49 0.82 10.84 -4.59
CA LEU A 49 0.11 9.97 -3.63
C LEU A 49 1.02 9.53 -2.48
N LEU A 50 2.31 9.42 -2.74
CA LEU A 50 3.33 8.94 -1.81
C LEU A 50 4.24 10.05 -1.27
N ALA A 51 3.84 11.32 -1.41
CA ALA A 51 4.68 12.47 -1.08
C ALA A 51 5.02 12.57 0.42
N ASP A 52 4.14 12.07 1.29
CA ASP A 52 4.32 12.15 2.74
C ASP A 52 5.31 11.09 3.27
N TYR A 53 5.66 10.08 2.48
CA TYR A 53 6.59 9.04 2.91
C TYR A 53 8.04 9.48 2.73
N VAL A 54 8.72 9.84 3.81
CA VAL A 54 10.16 10.08 3.76
C VAL A 54 10.92 8.76 3.91
N PHE A 55 11.88 8.52 3.02
CA PHE A 55 12.75 7.33 3.06
C PHE A 55 14.17 7.71 3.46
N GLU A 56 14.66 7.08 4.53
CA GLU A 56 16.04 7.14 5.00
C GLU A 56 16.74 5.82 4.64
N ASP A 57 18.02 5.85 4.26
CA ASP A 57 18.80 4.62 4.13
C ASP A 57 19.12 4.06 5.53
N ARG A 58 18.59 2.87 5.84
CA ARG A 58 18.87 2.15 7.07
C ARG A 58 19.33 0.75 6.73
N SER A 59 20.52 0.38 7.21
CA SER A 59 21.01 -1.00 7.10
C SER A 59 20.92 -1.57 5.68
N HIS A 60 21.28 -0.77 4.68
CA HIS A 60 21.34 -1.12 3.24
C HIS A 60 19.99 -1.24 2.50
N PHE A 61 18.91 -0.65 3.01
CA PHE A 61 17.65 -0.53 2.28
C PHE A 61 16.91 0.78 2.64
N PRO A 62 16.06 1.33 1.75
CA PRO A 62 15.27 2.50 2.06
C PRO A 62 14.21 2.15 3.11
N PHE A 63 14.12 2.93 4.17
CA PHE A 63 13.15 2.75 5.25
C PHE A 63 12.33 4.02 5.48
N SER A 64 11.03 3.87 5.67
CA SER A 64 10.11 4.97 5.96
C SER A 64 9.38 4.69 7.27
N ARG A 65 9.56 5.56 8.27
CA ARG A 65 8.91 5.37 9.58
C ARG A 65 7.39 5.42 9.48
N ASP A 66 6.87 6.31 8.63
CA ASP A 66 5.43 6.49 8.48
C ASP A 66 4.81 5.28 7.80
N PHE A 67 5.46 4.74 6.77
CA PHE A 67 4.98 3.50 6.15
C PHE A 67 5.00 2.32 7.12
N GLN A 68 6.05 2.19 7.95
CA GLN A 68 6.10 1.15 8.97
C GLN A 68 4.98 1.30 10.01
N THR A 69 4.68 2.54 10.40
CA THR A 69 3.56 2.86 11.30
C THR A 69 2.23 2.46 10.68
N ASP A 70 2.04 2.75 9.39
CA ASP A 70 0.83 2.38 8.66
C ASP A 70 0.64 0.86 8.57
N LEU A 71 1.71 0.11 8.28
CA LEU A 71 1.66 -1.37 8.29
C LEU A 71 1.25 -1.92 9.66
N VAL A 72 1.83 -1.40 10.74
CA VAL A 72 1.47 -1.78 12.12
C VAL A 72 0.01 -1.44 12.42
N ASN A 73 -0.45 -0.24 12.04
CA ASN A 73 -1.84 0.18 12.24
C ASN A 73 -2.81 -0.71 11.47
N LEU A 74 -2.47 -1.14 10.25
CA LEU A 74 -3.29 -2.07 9.45
C LEU A 74 -3.37 -3.45 10.10
N GLU A 75 -2.27 -3.95 10.65
CA GLU A 75 -2.27 -5.22 11.38
C GLU A 75 -3.12 -5.13 12.66
N GLN A 76 -2.90 -4.10 13.49
CA GLN A 76 -3.64 -3.90 14.74
C GLN A 76 -5.14 -3.69 14.52
N SER A 77 -5.52 -3.06 13.41
CA SER A 77 -6.93 -2.87 13.04
C SER A 77 -7.55 -4.08 12.33
N GLY A 78 -6.79 -5.16 12.12
CA GLY A 78 -7.24 -6.41 11.52
C GLY A 78 -7.47 -6.33 10.01
N HIS A 79 -6.83 -5.38 9.32
CA HIS A 79 -6.82 -5.28 7.87
C HIS A 79 -5.71 -6.15 7.25
N LEU A 80 -4.58 -6.28 7.95
CA LEU A 80 -3.53 -7.25 7.67
C LEU A 80 -3.46 -8.27 8.80
N SER A 81 -2.85 -9.42 8.53
CA SER A 81 -2.55 -10.39 9.58
C SER A 81 -1.41 -11.31 9.21
N THR A 82 -0.48 -11.47 10.15
CA THR A 82 0.66 -12.39 10.06
C THR A 82 0.26 -13.73 10.69
N SER A 83 -0.71 -14.43 10.09
CA SER A 83 -1.31 -15.66 10.66
C SER A 83 -0.50 -16.94 10.41
N ASN A 84 0.63 -16.86 9.71
CA ASN A 84 1.44 -18.02 9.40
C ASN A 84 2.51 -18.28 10.49
N PRO A 85 2.83 -19.56 10.80
CA PRO A 85 3.77 -19.91 11.87
C PRO A 85 5.15 -19.26 11.75
N ASP A 86 5.57 -18.98 10.51
CA ASP A 86 6.89 -18.44 10.20
C ASP A 86 6.93 -16.90 10.15
N PHE A 87 5.77 -16.23 10.30
CA PHE A 87 5.63 -14.77 10.25
C PHE A 87 6.21 -14.11 8.97
N ILE A 88 6.29 -14.87 7.88
CA ILE A 88 6.93 -14.42 6.63
C ILE A 88 5.98 -13.68 5.67
N THR A 89 4.67 -13.72 5.91
CA THR A 89 3.66 -13.14 5.00
C THR A 89 2.57 -12.40 5.76
N TYR A 90 2.12 -11.28 5.20
CA TYR A 90 0.88 -10.63 5.58
C TYR A 90 -0.26 -11.14 4.70
N SER A 91 -1.30 -11.65 5.33
CA SER A 91 -2.59 -11.91 4.67
C SER A 91 -3.44 -10.65 4.66
N ILE A 92 -3.84 -10.23 3.47
CA ILE A 92 -4.75 -9.11 3.23
C ILE A 92 -6.16 -9.58 3.52
N ARG A 93 -6.75 -9.08 4.60
CA ARG A 93 -8.08 -9.50 5.04
C ARG A 93 -9.16 -8.90 4.14
N GLN A 94 -10.25 -9.65 3.92
CA GLN A 94 -11.44 -9.15 3.23
C GLN A 94 -11.98 -7.85 3.86
N LYS A 95 -11.80 -7.69 5.17
CA LYS A 95 -12.12 -6.46 5.91
C LYS A 95 -11.49 -5.22 5.28
N LEU A 96 -10.25 -5.30 4.77
CA LEU A 96 -9.59 -4.16 4.10
C LEU A 96 -10.33 -3.77 2.83
N LYS A 97 -10.64 -4.74 1.97
CA LYS A 97 -11.37 -4.51 0.72
C LYS A 97 -12.74 -3.87 1.00
N THR A 98 -13.50 -4.42 1.95
CA THR A 98 -14.81 -3.87 2.34
C THR A 98 -14.71 -2.47 2.95
N THR A 99 -13.74 -2.23 3.84
CA THR A 99 -13.57 -0.93 4.50
C THR A 99 -13.15 0.14 3.48
N PHE A 100 -12.24 -0.20 2.57
CA PHE A 100 -11.83 0.70 1.50
C PHE A 100 -13.01 1.01 0.57
N GLU A 101 -13.76 0.01 0.09
CA GLU A 101 -14.87 0.25 -0.84
C GLU A 101 -15.96 1.15 -0.23
N ASN A 102 -16.28 0.96 1.05
CA ASN A 102 -17.33 1.71 1.73
C ASN A 102 -16.92 3.12 2.17
N TYR A 103 -15.66 3.30 2.60
CA TYR A 103 -15.23 4.52 3.29
C TYR A 103 -14.00 5.19 2.67
N GLY A 104 -13.08 4.42 2.09
CA GLY A 104 -11.84 4.95 1.50
C GLY A 104 -12.04 5.45 0.08
N LYS A 105 -12.65 4.63 -0.79
CA LYS A 105 -12.88 4.93 -2.20
C LYS A 105 -13.60 6.25 -2.46
N PRO A 106 -14.63 6.66 -1.68
CA PRO A 106 -15.27 7.96 -1.85
C PRO A 106 -14.37 9.19 -1.62
N LEU A 107 -13.19 9.00 -1.01
CA LEU A 107 -12.22 10.08 -0.78
C LEU A 107 -11.40 10.41 -2.04
N PHE A 108 -11.37 9.50 -3.01
CA PHE A 108 -10.57 9.62 -4.23
C PHE A 108 -11.43 10.01 -5.43
N THR A 109 -10.87 10.79 -6.34
CA THR A 109 -11.47 10.98 -7.67
C THR A 109 -11.40 9.68 -8.49
N ALA A 110 -12.12 9.62 -9.60
CA ALA A 110 -12.06 8.46 -10.49
C ALA A 110 -10.65 8.24 -11.08
N GLU A 111 -9.92 9.33 -11.36
CA GLU A 111 -8.54 9.28 -11.85
C GLU A 111 -7.59 8.74 -10.77
N GLU A 112 -7.67 9.29 -9.56
CA GLU A 112 -6.88 8.79 -8.41
C GLU A 112 -7.20 7.33 -8.09
N GLY A 113 -8.48 6.92 -8.18
CA GLY A 113 -8.88 5.53 -8.01
C GLY A 113 -8.27 4.58 -9.06
N ASN A 114 -8.08 5.05 -10.30
CA ASN A 114 -7.38 4.28 -11.32
C ASN A 114 -5.86 4.25 -11.06
N LEU A 115 -5.28 5.34 -10.58
CA LEU A 115 -3.87 5.36 -10.16
C LEU A 115 -3.61 4.41 -8.99
N LEU A 116 -4.52 4.31 -8.01
CA LEU A 116 -4.40 3.34 -6.90
C LEU A 116 -4.37 1.89 -7.41
N LYS A 117 -5.15 1.55 -8.43
CA LYS A 117 -5.14 0.22 -9.06
C LYS A 117 -3.81 -0.05 -9.77
N GLN A 118 -3.36 0.89 -10.59
CA GLN A 118 -2.07 0.79 -11.28
C GLN A 118 -0.92 0.67 -10.28
N MET A 119 -0.96 1.45 -9.19
CA MET A 119 0.04 1.39 -8.14
C MET A 119 0.02 0.04 -7.41
N ALA A 120 -1.14 -0.58 -7.23
CA ALA A 120 -1.24 -1.94 -6.69
C ALA A 120 -0.58 -2.97 -7.62
N ASP A 121 -0.87 -2.92 -8.92
CA ASP A 121 -0.25 -3.81 -9.93
C ASP A 121 1.28 -3.65 -9.95
N GLU A 122 1.78 -2.42 -9.92
CA GLU A 122 3.22 -2.15 -9.87
C GLU A 122 3.86 -2.55 -8.53
N PHE A 123 3.12 -2.46 -7.43
CA PHE A 123 3.58 -2.95 -6.13
C PHE A 123 3.74 -4.48 -6.13
N GLU A 124 2.81 -5.22 -6.73
CA GLU A 124 2.91 -6.69 -6.86
C GLU A 124 4.15 -7.08 -7.67
N LYS A 125 4.37 -6.41 -8.82
CA LYS A 125 5.57 -6.62 -9.64
C LYS A 125 6.85 -6.33 -8.88
N ALA A 126 6.89 -5.22 -8.13
CA ALA A 126 8.06 -4.85 -7.33
C ALA A 126 8.32 -5.83 -6.16
N LEU A 127 7.31 -6.61 -5.78
CA LEU A 127 7.43 -7.69 -4.81
C LEU A 127 7.70 -9.05 -5.47
N ASP A 128 7.85 -9.14 -6.79
CA ASP A 128 8.00 -10.39 -7.55
C ASP A 128 6.85 -11.38 -7.29
N LEU A 129 5.61 -10.89 -7.24
CA LEU A 129 4.42 -11.71 -7.02
C LEU A 129 3.71 -12.04 -8.34
N GLU A 130 3.33 -13.31 -8.49
CA GLU A 130 2.50 -13.77 -9.61
C GLU A 130 1.01 -13.65 -9.23
N PRO A 131 0.14 -13.14 -10.13
CA PRO A 131 -1.29 -13.09 -9.88
C PRO A 131 -1.84 -14.52 -9.73
N VAL A 132 -2.74 -14.71 -8.75
CA VAL A 132 -3.42 -16.00 -8.56
C VAL A 132 -4.42 -16.17 -9.71
N SER A 133 -4.14 -17.10 -10.63
CA SER A 133 -5.10 -17.51 -11.66
C SER A 133 -6.40 -17.99 -10.98
N ALA A 134 -7.47 -17.21 -11.13
CA ALA A 134 -8.82 -17.56 -10.70
C ALA A 134 -9.50 -18.52 -11.67
#